data_AF-U4R3H0-F1
#
_entry.id   AF-U4R3H0-F1
#
_cell.length_a   1.000
_cell.length_b   1.000
_cell.length_c   1.000
_cell.angle_alpha   90.00
_cell.angle_beta   90.00
_cell.angle_gamma   90.00
#
_symmetry.space_group_name_H-M   'P 1'
#
loop_
_entity.id
_entity.type
_entity.pdbx_description
1 polymer ?
#
loop_
_entity_poly.entity_id
_entity_poly.type
_entity_poly.pdbx_seq_one_letter_code
_entity_poly.pdbx_strand_id
1 'polypeptide(L)'
;MDRIKKLRLRPIVNFKVVTFLPDDEINICETCNQAKVGNKEFPTLEKALNSIDSPEETTITLLTDVNLGESTLTLGTNTNIVLDLAGHKITSRNFDGTIYLEGALTLKDSSEKETGVIENLYPKGMGIYFNRSGVLKLEGGTIKGYSALYNWSNTPAPFVIMNGGTLKGSWYGISYLDAANIIINNGTVQGGVMAFNNWGKSQHSFYIGESSYIKKGALLHNGIAKKYDATENIVIVKNQYEIVNSFFTQSAISSSFSLA
;
A
#
# COMPACT_ATOMS: atom_id res chain seq x y z
N MET A 1 -13.15 69.55 -16.97
CA MET A 1 -14.57 69.13 -16.83
C MET A 1 -14.85 68.11 -17.93
N ASP A 2 -14.53 66.85 -17.65
CA ASP A 2 -14.67 65.71 -18.57
C ASP A 2 -16.13 65.34 -18.77
N ARG A 3 -16.57 65.32 -20.04
CA ARG A 3 -17.86 64.75 -20.44
C ARG A 3 -17.68 63.28 -20.78
N ILE A 4 -17.93 62.42 -19.80
CA ILE A 4 -18.06 60.97 -19.96
C ILE A 4 -19.25 60.68 -20.90
N LYS A 5 -18.97 60.31 -22.15
CA LYS A 5 -19.94 59.61 -23.01
C LYS A 5 -19.98 58.15 -22.55
N LYS A 6 -21.11 57.75 -21.96
CA LYS A 6 -21.46 56.36 -21.60
C LYS A 6 -21.24 55.43 -22.80
N LEU A 7 -20.23 54.57 -22.74
CA LEU A 7 -20.10 53.41 -23.62
C LEU A 7 -21.09 52.35 -23.12
N ARG A 8 -22.10 52.03 -23.94
CA ARG A 8 -23.05 50.93 -23.68
C ARG A 8 -22.32 49.60 -23.89
N LEU A 9 -22.07 48.87 -22.82
CA LEU A 9 -21.63 47.47 -22.87
C LEU A 9 -22.78 46.62 -23.45
N ARG A 10 -22.51 45.88 -24.53
CA ARG A 10 -23.42 44.85 -25.04
C ARG A 10 -23.34 43.62 -24.12
N PRO A 11 -24.41 42.85 -23.92
CA PRO A 11 -24.37 41.66 -23.08
C PRO A 11 -23.45 40.62 -23.72
N ILE A 12 -22.48 40.11 -22.96
CA ILE A 12 -21.69 38.94 -23.37
C ILE A 12 -22.62 37.73 -23.30
N VAL A 13 -22.71 37.06 -24.44
CA VAL A 13 -23.51 35.87 -24.72
C VAL A 13 -23.09 34.73 -23.78
N ASN A 14 -24.06 33.97 -23.27
CA ASN A 14 -23.90 32.76 -22.45
C ASN A 14 -22.64 31.96 -22.80
N PHE A 15 -21.60 32.07 -21.98
CA PHE A 15 -20.44 31.18 -22.03
C PHE A 15 -20.79 29.91 -21.24
N LYS A 16 -21.30 28.89 -21.94
CA LYS A 16 -21.40 27.54 -21.38
C LYS A 16 -20.00 26.94 -21.45
N VAL A 17 -19.25 27.02 -20.35
CA VAL A 17 -18.00 26.27 -20.21
C VAL A 17 -18.38 24.79 -20.11
N VAL A 18 -18.27 24.08 -21.23
CA VAL A 18 -18.31 22.61 -21.24
C VAL A 18 -16.87 22.17 -21.03
N THR A 19 -16.53 21.85 -19.78
CA THR A 19 -15.31 21.10 -19.50
C THR A 19 -15.53 19.68 -19.99
N PHE A 20 -14.93 19.34 -21.13
CA PHE A 20 -14.68 17.95 -21.48
C PHE A 20 -13.57 17.47 -20.53
N LEU A 21 -13.96 16.84 -19.43
CA LEU A 21 -13.05 15.90 -18.78
C LEU A 21 -12.84 14.78 -19.80
N PRO A 22 -11.60 14.32 -20.05
CA PRO A 22 -11.43 13.11 -20.83
C PRO A 22 -12.26 12.04 -20.14
N ASP A 23 -13.21 11.46 -20.86
CA ASP A 23 -13.78 10.18 -20.47
C ASP A 23 -12.56 9.25 -20.38
N ASP A 24 -12.14 8.94 -19.16
CA ASP A 24 -11.41 7.70 -18.94
C ASP A 24 -12.38 6.62 -19.42
N GLU A 25 -12.20 6.19 -20.67
CA GLU A 25 -12.81 4.97 -21.19
C GLU A 25 -12.38 3.86 -20.24
N ILE A 26 -13.21 3.60 -19.24
CA ILE A 26 -13.21 2.34 -18.54
C ILE A 26 -13.60 1.35 -19.64
N ASN A 27 -12.59 0.70 -20.22
CA ASN A 27 -12.80 -0.52 -21.01
C ASN A 27 -13.34 -1.57 -20.04
N ILE A 28 -14.64 -1.50 -19.74
CA ILE A 28 -15.38 -2.55 -19.07
C ILE A 28 -15.49 -3.64 -20.13
N CYS A 29 -14.56 -4.60 -20.11
CA CYS A 29 -14.75 -5.82 -20.86
C CYS A 29 -15.88 -6.61 -20.16
N GLU A 30 -17.13 -6.35 -20.55
CA GLU A 30 -18.33 -6.98 -19.98
C GLU A 30 -18.36 -8.52 -20.13
N THR A 31 -17.37 -9.10 -20.82
CA THR A 31 -17.21 -10.55 -21.02
C THR A 31 -15.83 -11.11 -20.64
N CYS A 32 -14.91 -10.32 -20.06
CA CYS A 32 -13.60 -10.85 -19.68
C CYS A 32 -13.64 -11.46 -18.28
N ASN A 33 -13.13 -12.68 -18.15
CA ASN A 33 -12.87 -13.27 -16.85
C ASN A 33 -11.91 -12.39 -16.04
N GLN A 34 -12.18 -12.18 -14.75
CA GLN A 34 -11.39 -11.30 -13.89
C GLN A 34 -10.15 -11.97 -13.32
N ALA A 35 -10.22 -13.27 -13.09
CA ALA A 35 -9.17 -14.00 -12.43
C ALA A 35 -9.14 -15.47 -12.86
N LYS A 36 -8.01 -16.13 -12.60
CA LYS A 36 -7.87 -17.57 -12.77
C LYS A 36 -7.23 -18.22 -11.54
N VAL A 37 -7.58 -19.49 -11.35
CA VAL A 37 -6.94 -20.41 -10.41
C VAL A 37 -6.41 -21.59 -11.22
N GLY A 38 -5.09 -21.73 -11.30
CA GLY A 38 -4.47 -22.64 -12.27
C GLY A 38 -4.90 -22.30 -13.71
N ASN A 39 -5.55 -23.26 -14.37
CA ASN A 39 -6.07 -23.10 -15.74
C ASN A 39 -7.56 -22.72 -15.80
N LYS A 40 -8.24 -22.62 -14.65
CA LYS A 40 -9.67 -22.32 -14.60
C LYS A 40 -9.88 -20.82 -14.45
N GLU A 41 -10.62 -20.22 -15.37
CA GLU A 41 -10.96 -18.80 -15.34
C GLU A 41 -12.32 -18.56 -14.69
N PHE A 42 -12.47 -17.39 -14.06
CA PHE A 42 -13.66 -16.99 -13.33
C PHE A 42 -14.11 -15.59 -13.74
N PRO A 43 -15.43 -15.37 -13.88
CA PRO A 43 -15.95 -14.08 -14.31
C PRO A 43 -15.78 -12.98 -13.24
N THR A 44 -15.56 -13.35 -11.98
CA THR A 44 -15.25 -12.39 -10.91
C THR A 44 -14.13 -12.89 -10.00
N LEU A 45 -13.37 -11.97 -9.42
CA LEU A 45 -12.37 -12.29 -8.39
C LEU A 45 -13.00 -13.03 -7.19
N GLU A 46 -14.20 -12.61 -6.78
CA GLU A 46 -14.94 -13.27 -5.70
C GLU A 46 -15.29 -14.73 -6.02
N LYS A 47 -15.67 -15.04 -7.27
CA LYS A 47 -15.92 -16.43 -7.68
C LYS A 47 -14.65 -17.26 -7.73
N ALA A 48 -13.50 -16.66 -8.07
CA ALA A 48 -12.21 -17.34 -7.99
C ALA A 48 -11.89 -17.70 -6.52
N LEU A 49 -12.06 -16.74 -5.60
CA LEU A 49 -11.88 -16.97 -4.15
C LEU A 49 -12.79 -18.07 -3.62
N ASN A 50 -14.08 -18.01 -3.94
CA ASN A 50 -15.07 -19.00 -3.49
C ASN A 50 -14.90 -20.39 -4.10
N SER A 51 -13.98 -20.57 -5.05
CA SER A 51 -13.67 -21.87 -5.65
C SER A 51 -12.56 -22.64 -4.92
N ILE A 52 -11.96 -22.02 -3.90
CA ILE A 52 -10.86 -22.60 -3.13
C ILE A 52 -11.44 -23.47 -2.00
N ASP A 53 -11.36 -24.78 -2.18
CA ASP A 53 -11.86 -25.78 -1.22
C ASP A 53 -10.73 -26.44 -0.40
N SER A 54 -9.50 -25.92 -0.47
CA SER A 54 -8.31 -26.48 0.18
C SER A 54 -7.71 -25.51 1.20
N PRO A 55 -7.17 -26.01 2.33
CA PRO A 55 -6.38 -25.19 3.26
C PRO A 55 -4.97 -24.83 2.72
N GLU A 56 -4.56 -25.43 1.60
CA GLU A 56 -3.26 -25.16 0.98
C GLU A 56 -3.20 -23.77 0.32
N GLU A 57 -2.02 -23.15 0.35
CA GLU A 57 -1.80 -21.86 -0.29
C GLU A 57 -2.12 -21.95 -1.79
N THR A 58 -3.12 -21.18 -2.23
CA THR A 58 -3.61 -21.23 -3.61
C THR A 58 -3.37 -19.91 -4.33
N THR A 59 -2.83 -19.96 -5.55
CA THR A 59 -2.59 -18.76 -6.36
C THR A 59 -3.83 -18.37 -7.17
N ILE A 60 -4.26 -17.12 -7.01
CA ILE A 60 -5.20 -16.42 -7.86
C ILE A 60 -4.45 -15.36 -8.66
N THR A 61 -4.53 -15.41 -9.99
CA THR A 61 -3.94 -14.40 -10.87
C THR A 61 -5.02 -13.55 -11.51
N LEU A 62 -4.90 -12.23 -11.44
CA LEU A 62 -5.78 -11.31 -12.15
C LEU A 62 -5.57 -11.37 -13.66
N LEU A 63 -6.65 -11.21 -14.42
CA LEU A 63 -6.66 -11.17 -15.89
C LEU A 63 -7.12 -9.81 -16.42
N THR A 64 -7.72 -8.99 -15.57
CA THR A 64 -8.14 -7.62 -15.86
C THR A 64 -8.21 -6.83 -14.56
N ASP A 65 -8.34 -5.52 -14.68
CA ASP A 65 -8.66 -4.64 -13.55
C ASP A 65 -10.02 -5.02 -12.93
N VAL A 66 -10.09 -4.93 -11.61
CA VAL A 66 -11.25 -5.25 -10.78
C VAL A 66 -11.71 -3.99 -10.05
N ASN A 67 -12.99 -3.66 -10.18
CA ASN A 67 -13.63 -2.59 -9.42
C ASN A 67 -14.68 -3.19 -8.49
N LEU A 68 -14.43 -3.12 -7.18
CA LEU A 68 -15.32 -3.62 -6.14
C LEU A 68 -16.47 -2.65 -5.83
N GLY A 69 -16.49 -1.46 -6.43
CA GLY A 69 -17.46 -0.42 -6.11
C GLY A 69 -17.37 -0.03 -4.64
N GLU A 70 -18.47 -0.10 -3.91
CA GLU A 70 -18.54 0.18 -2.48
C GLU A 70 -18.26 -1.07 -1.61
N SER A 71 -17.96 -2.21 -2.22
CA SER A 71 -17.66 -3.46 -1.52
C SER A 71 -16.20 -3.57 -1.11
N THR A 72 -15.94 -4.56 -0.26
CA THR A 72 -14.61 -4.94 0.24
C THR A 72 -14.35 -6.40 -0.11
N LEU A 73 -13.11 -6.73 -0.47
CA LEU A 73 -12.68 -8.11 -0.63
C LEU A 73 -12.37 -8.71 0.74
N THR A 74 -13.18 -9.67 1.19
CA THR A 74 -13.03 -10.27 2.52
C THR A 74 -12.22 -11.57 2.45
N LEU A 75 -11.10 -11.60 3.16
CA LEU A 75 -10.21 -12.74 3.33
C LEU A 75 -10.27 -13.22 4.79
N GLY A 76 -11.25 -14.07 5.08
CA GLY A 76 -11.53 -14.59 6.43
C GLY A 76 -10.43 -15.51 6.97
N THR A 77 -10.56 -15.95 8.23
CA THR A 77 -9.53 -16.74 8.94
C THR A 77 -9.05 -18.00 8.22
N ASN A 78 -9.89 -18.59 7.36
CA ASN A 78 -9.59 -19.84 6.65
C ASN A 78 -9.00 -19.61 5.25
N THR A 79 -8.77 -18.36 4.84
CA THR A 79 -8.16 -18.08 3.53
C THR A 79 -6.64 -18.12 3.62
N ASN A 80 -6.00 -18.80 2.67
CA ASN A 80 -4.56 -18.80 2.48
C ASN A 80 -4.27 -18.70 0.99
N ILE A 81 -3.99 -17.49 0.50
CA ILE A 81 -3.89 -17.25 -0.95
C ILE A 81 -2.64 -16.47 -1.33
N VAL A 82 -2.14 -16.75 -2.53
CA VAL A 82 -1.30 -15.81 -3.28
C VAL A 82 -2.20 -15.05 -4.23
N LEU A 83 -2.32 -13.73 -4.06
CA LEU A 83 -2.93 -12.86 -5.04
C LEU A 83 -1.83 -12.26 -5.94
N ASP A 84 -1.82 -12.68 -7.20
CA ASP A 84 -0.95 -12.12 -8.22
C ASP A 84 -1.70 -11.05 -9.02
N LEU A 85 -1.28 -9.80 -8.86
CA LEU A 85 -1.87 -8.68 -9.56
C LEU A 85 -1.60 -8.70 -11.06
N ALA A 86 -0.50 -9.33 -11.51
CA ALA A 86 -0.12 -9.42 -12.93
C ALA A 86 -0.27 -8.08 -13.69
N GLY A 87 0.09 -6.97 -13.05
CA GLY A 87 0.03 -5.62 -13.62
C GLY A 87 -1.35 -4.94 -13.55
N HIS A 88 -2.38 -5.63 -13.07
CA HIS A 88 -3.75 -5.15 -12.96
C HIS A 88 -4.06 -4.45 -11.64
N LYS A 89 -5.18 -3.73 -11.63
CA LYS A 89 -5.65 -2.95 -10.47
C LYS A 89 -6.83 -3.61 -9.78
N ILE A 90 -6.89 -3.49 -8.46
CA ILE A 90 -8.11 -3.68 -7.66
C ILE A 90 -8.46 -2.33 -7.04
N THR A 91 -9.67 -1.84 -7.30
CA THR A 91 -10.15 -0.56 -6.76
C THR A 91 -11.42 -0.74 -5.94
N SER A 92 -11.58 0.07 -4.90
CA SER A 92 -12.84 0.19 -4.15
C SER A 92 -13.09 1.62 -3.68
N ARG A 93 -14.30 1.87 -3.18
CA ARG A 93 -14.77 3.12 -2.55
C ARG A 93 -15.43 2.80 -1.20
N ASN A 94 -14.85 1.88 -0.45
CA ASN A 94 -15.35 1.48 0.87
C ASN A 94 -14.56 2.19 1.99
N PHE A 95 -15.23 2.56 3.08
CA PHE A 95 -14.58 3.23 4.22
C PHE A 95 -13.61 2.32 4.99
N ASP A 96 -13.93 1.03 5.13
CA ASP A 96 -13.14 0.09 5.93
C ASP A 96 -11.85 -0.28 5.21
N GLY A 97 -11.94 -0.78 3.98
CA GLY A 97 -10.77 -1.16 3.20
C GLY A 97 -11.09 -1.65 1.79
N THR A 98 -10.09 -1.73 0.91
CA THR A 98 -10.23 -2.51 -0.34
C THR A 98 -10.17 -4.01 -0.04
N ILE A 99 -9.28 -4.40 0.88
CA ILE A 99 -9.21 -5.76 1.43
C ILE A 99 -9.44 -5.71 2.93
N TYR A 100 -10.27 -6.63 3.41
CA TYR A 100 -10.44 -6.96 4.82
C TYR A 100 -9.74 -8.29 5.10
N LEU A 101 -8.69 -8.27 5.91
CA LEU A 101 -7.78 -9.40 6.08
C LEU A 101 -7.80 -9.94 7.52
N GLU A 102 -8.22 -11.20 7.64
CA GLU A 102 -8.16 -12.01 8.86
C GLU A 102 -7.36 -13.31 8.69
N GLY A 103 -7.33 -13.85 7.45
CA GLY A 103 -6.52 -15.00 7.07
C GLY A 103 -5.11 -14.63 6.59
N ALA A 104 -4.54 -15.45 5.70
CA ALA A 104 -3.22 -15.25 5.10
C ALA A 104 -3.30 -14.81 3.63
N LEU A 105 -2.55 -13.76 3.31
CA LEU A 105 -2.43 -13.19 1.98
C LEU A 105 -0.95 -12.99 1.64
N THR A 106 -0.50 -13.64 0.58
CA THR A 106 0.72 -13.27 -0.15
C THR A 106 0.32 -12.39 -1.33
N LEU A 107 0.78 -11.14 -1.39
CA LEU A 107 0.56 -10.24 -2.51
C LEU A 107 1.82 -10.15 -3.36
N LYS A 108 1.68 -10.40 -4.66
CA LYS A 108 2.76 -10.23 -5.64
C LYS A 108 2.24 -9.56 -6.90
N ASP A 109 3.18 -9.16 -7.75
CA ASP A 109 2.88 -8.72 -9.10
C ASP A 109 3.90 -9.34 -10.05
N SER A 110 3.45 -10.30 -10.86
CA SER A 110 4.29 -11.00 -11.82
C SER A 110 4.48 -10.25 -13.15
N SER A 111 3.86 -9.07 -13.32
CA SER A 111 4.08 -8.29 -14.54
C SER A 111 5.50 -7.76 -14.62
N GLU A 112 6.05 -7.72 -15.85
CA GLU A 112 7.43 -7.26 -16.09
C GLU A 112 7.71 -5.84 -15.57
N LYS A 113 6.67 -5.00 -15.51
CA LYS A 113 6.78 -3.59 -15.07
C LYS A 113 6.36 -3.37 -13.62
N GLU A 114 5.88 -4.41 -12.94
CA GLU A 114 5.39 -4.34 -11.56
C GLU A 114 4.35 -3.21 -11.33
N THR A 115 3.38 -3.07 -12.25
CA THR A 115 2.40 -1.95 -12.25
C THR A 115 1.11 -2.23 -11.51
N GLY A 116 0.95 -3.39 -10.89
CA GLY A 116 -0.22 -3.84 -10.18
C GLY A 116 -0.50 -2.99 -8.94
N VAL A 117 -1.78 -2.67 -8.73
CA VAL A 117 -2.19 -1.74 -7.66
C VAL A 117 -3.44 -2.23 -6.94
N ILE A 118 -3.44 -2.15 -5.62
CA ILE A 118 -4.65 -2.12 -4.79
C ILE A 118 -4.87 -0.68 -4.35
N GLU A 119 -6.02 -0.08 -4.65
CA GLU A 119 -6.28 1.33 -4.38
C GLU A 119 -7.69 1.58 -3.87
N ASN A 120 -7.78 2.08 -2.63
CA ASN A 120 -9.02 2.60 -2.09
C ASN A 120 -9.18 4.07 -2.46
N LEU A 121 -10.25 4.39 -3.18
CA LEU A 121 -10.58 5.73 -3.67
C LEU A 121 -11.49 6.50 -2.71
N TYR A 122 -11.95 5.88 -1.61
CA TYR A 122 -12.69 6.59 -0.57
C TYR A 122 -11.74 7.55 0.19
N PRO A 123 -12.10 8.83 0.44
CA PRO A 123 -11.19 9.83 1.03
C PRO A 123 -10.54 9.46 2.38
N LYS A 124 -11.11 8.48 3.09
CA LYS A 124 -10.61 7.91 4.34
C LYS A 124 -10.62 6.39 4.34
N GLY A 125 -10.61 5.75 3.17
CA GLY A 125 -10.64 4.29 3.03
C GLY A 125 -9.25 3.69 3.10
N MET A 126 -9.11 2.50 3.69
CA MET A 126 -7.81 1.83 3.81
C MET A 126 -7.49 1.00 2.57
N GLY A 127 -6.21 0.81 2.25
CA GLY A 127 -5.82 -0.19 1.25
C GLY A 127 -6.16 -1.59 1.75
N ILE A 128 -5.49 -2.00 2.83
CA ILE A 128 -5.78 -3.23 3.58
C ILE A 128 -6.12 -2.89 5.03
N TYR A 129 -7.27 -3.39 5.49
CA TYR A 129 -7.70 -3.35 6.88
C TYR A 129 -7.47 -4.73 7.51
N PHE A 130 -6.68 -4.79 8.58
CA PHE A 130 -6.49 -6.01 9.38
C PHE A 130 -7.49 -6.05 10.52
N ASN A 131 -8.37 -7.05 10.54
CA ASN A 131 -9.18 -7.33 11.72
C ASN A 131 -8.56 -8.46 12.52
N ARG A 132 -7.99 -8.14 13.68
CA ARG A 132 -7.35 -9.10 14.59
C ARG A 132 -6.10 -9.77 13.97
N SER A 133 -6.24 -10.89 13.25
CA SER A 133 -5.15 -11.88 13.04
C SER A 133 -4.48 -11.88 11.66
N GLY A 134 -4.85 -10.98 10.75
CA GLY A 134 -4.43 -11.08 9.36
C GLY A 134 -2.91 -11.15 9.16
N VAL A 135 -2.48 -12.04 8.26
CA VAL A 135 -1.08 -12.23 7.86
C VAL A 135 -0.90 -11.72 6.43
N LEU A 136 0.00 -10.76 6.24
CA LEU A 136 0.35 -10.22 4.94
C LEU A 136 1.82 -10.50 4.63
N LYS A 137 2.08 -11.14 3.48
CA LYS A 137 3.40 -11.20 2.85
C LYS A 137 3.36 -10.35 1.58
N LEU A 138 4.08 -9.23 1.55
CA LEU A 138 4.16 -8.34 0.40
C LEU A 138 5.46 -8.61 -0.37
N GLU A 139 5.33 -9.20 -1.56
CA GLU A 139 6.45 -9.49 -2.45
C GLU A 139 6.56 -8.48 -3.61
N GLY A 140 5.43 -7.89 -4.02
CA GLY A 140 5.37 -6.93 -5.12
C GLY A 140 4.05 -6.18 -5.20
N GLY A 141 3.95 -5.24 -6.15
CA GLY A 141 2.78 -4.40 -6.35
C GLY A 141 2.71 -3.19 -5.41
N THR A 142 1.67 -2.37 -5.58
CA THR A 142 1.44 -1.15 -4.79
C THR A 142 0.12 -1.18 -4.06
N ILE A 143 0.10 -0.88 -2.75
CA ILE A 143 -1.11 -0.70 -1.95
C ILE A 143 -1.29 0.78 -1.63
N LYS A 144 -2.47 1.33 -1.91
CA LYS A 144 -2.83 2.73 -1.65
C LYS A 144 -4.14 2.85 -0.88
N GLY A 145 -4.19 3.88 -0.04
CA GLY A 145 -5.39 4.30 0.68
C GLY A 145 -5.10 5.53 1.54
N TYR A 146 -6.03 5.89 2.41
CA TYR A 146 -5.78 6.87 3.47
C TYR A 146 -4.67 6.39 4.41
N SER A 147 -4.81 5.15 4.89
CA SER A 147 -3.65 4.35 5.27
C SER A 147 -3.45 3.23 4.25
N ALA A 148 -2.21 2.90 3.88
CA ALA A 148 -2.01 1.74 3.00
C ALA A 148 -2.31 0.45 3.77
N LEU A 149 -1.76 0.33 4.98
CA LEU A 149 -2.09 -0.72 5.95
C LEU A 149 -2.69 -0.11 7.21
N TYR A 150 -3.78 -0.70 7.70
CA TYR A 150 -4.46 -0.24 8.89
C TYR A 150 -4.90 -1.37 9.82
N ASN A 151 -4.70 -1.18 11.12
CA ASN A 151 -5.24 -2.04 12.16
C ASN A 151 -5.74 -1.19 13.35
N TRP A 152 -6.90 -1.54 13.88
CA TRP A 152 -7.46 -0.93 15.09
C TRP A 152 -7.93 -2.02 16.06
N SER A 153 -7.06 -3.00 16.34
CA SER A 153 -7.37 -4.09 17.26
C SER A 153 -6.15 -4.46 18.09
N ASN A 154 -6.36 -4.72 19.38
CA ASN A 154 -5.26 -4.95 20.31
C ASN A 154 -4.73 -6.39 20.25
N THR A 155 -5.58 -7.39 19.95
CA THR A 155 -5.20 -8.82 19.96
C THR A 155 -6.13 -9.74 19.13
N PRO A 156 -5.59 -10.81 18.51
CA PRO A 156 -4.18 -10.97 18.14
C PRO A 156 -3.68 -9.81 17.28
N ALA A 157 -2.36 -9.66 17.20
CA ALA A 157 -1.71 -8.65 16.39
C ALA A 157 -1.61 -9.13 14.93
N PRO A 158 -1.78 -8.25 13.92
CA PRO A 158 -1.47 -8.61 12.56
C PRO A 158 0.03 -8.91 12.40
N PHE A 159 0.34 -9.74 11.40
CA PHE A 159 1.71 -10.07 11.03
C PHE A 159 1.98 -9.62 9.59
N VAL A 160 3.02 -8.82 9.38
CA VAL A 160 3.38 -8.27 8.06
C VAL A 160 4.84 -8.57 7.77
N ILE A 161 5.10 -9.21 6.64
CA ILE A 161 6.43 -9.35 6.04
C ILE A 161 6.44 -8.59 4.72
N MET A 162 7.34 -7.64 4.55
CA MET A 162 7.54 -6.91 3.31
C MET A 162 8.90 -7.29 2.70
N ASN A 163 8.87 -8.06 1.62
CA ASN A 163 10.05 -8.45 0.83
C ASN A 163 10.18 -7.65 -0.48
N GLY A 164 9.19 -6.81 -0.78
CA GLY A 164 9.15 -5.94 -1.94
C GLY A 164 7.90 -5.07 -1.95
N GLY A 165 7.58 -4.48 -3.10
CA GLY A 165 6.38 -3.66 -3.27
C GLY A 165 6.42 -2.28 -2.62
N THR A 166 5.29 -1.57 -2.73
CA THR A 166 5.12 -0.20 -2.24
C THR A 166 3.84 -0.04 -1.43
N LEU A 167 3.98 0.50 -0.22
CA LEU A 167 2.87 0.99 0.60
C LEU A 167 2.81 2.51 0.48
N LYS A 168 1.68 3.05 0.02
CA LYS A 168 1.50 4.50 -0.19
C LYS A 168 0.18 4.99 0.41
N GLY A 169 0.25 5.43 1.66
CA GLY A 169 -0.85 6.12 2.32
C GLY A 169 -0.87 7.60 2.02
N SER A 170 -2.05 8.17 1.75
CA SER A 170 -2.20 9.63 1.68
C SER A 170 -2.05 10.28 3.05
N TRP A 171 -2.28 9.54 4.13
CA TRP A 171 -2.05 9.95 5.51
C TRP A 171 -0.98 9.08 6.19
N TYR A 172 -1.23 7.78 6.35
CA TYR A 172 -0.28 6.85 6.98
C TYR A 172 0.20 5.74 6.03
N GLY A 173 1.50 5.47 5.94
CA GLY A 173 1.95 4.25 5.25
C GLY A 173 1.38 3.01 5.94
N ILE A 174 1.66 2.88 7.23
CA ILE A 174 1.16 1.82 8.11
C ILE A 174 0.64 2.48 9.39
N SER A 175 -0.59 2.17 9.79
CA SER A 175 -1.17 2.58 11.07
C SER A 175 -1.70 1.37 11.84
N TYR A 176 -1.34 1.21 13.10
CA TYR A 176 -1.79 0.09 13.93
C TYR A 176 -2.05 0.51 15.38
N LEU A 177 -2.75 -0.34 16.12
CA LEU A 177 -3.06 -0.14 17.54
C LEU A 177 -2.30 -1.17 18.39
N ASP A 178 -1.48 -0.68 19.31
CA ASP A 178 -0.60 -1.49 20.17
C ASP A 178 0.31 -2.42 19.37
N ALA A 179 -0.07 -3.68 19.18
CA ALA A 179 0.81 -4.72 18.66
C ALA A 179 0.60 -4.98 17.17
N ALA A 180 1.66 -4.83 16.38
CA ALA A 180 1.79 -5.39 15.03
C ALA A 180 3.20 -5.98 14.88
N ASN A 181 3.29 -7.20 14.34
CA ASN A 181 4.58 -7.80 14.02
C ASN A 181 4.92 -7.41 12.59
N ILE A 182 5.79 -6.41 12.42
CA ILE A 182 6.13 -5.88 11.09
C ILE A 182 7.62 -6.08 10.83
N ILE A 183 7.91 -6.85 9.78
CA ILE A 183 9.25 -7.13 9.28
C ILE A 183 9.33 -6.56 7.86
N ILE A 184 10.21 -5.59 7.63
CA ILE A 184 10.45 -5.05 6.30
C ILE A 184 11.86 -5.43 5.89
N ASN A 185 11.99 -6.35 4.95
CA ASN A 185 13.28 -6.76 4.37
C ASN A 185 13.65 -5.88 3.18
N ASN A 186 12.67 -5.52 2.36
CA ASN A 186 12.83 -4.67 1.18
C ASN A 186 11.48 -4.05 0.78
N GLY A 187 11.50 -3.01 -0.06
CA GLY A 187 10.31 -2.30 -0.53
C GLY A 187 10.25 -0.85 -0.04
N THR A 188 9.12 -0.18 -0.30
CA THR A 188 8.95 1.24 -0.03
C THR A 188 7.72 1.51 0.84
N VAL A 189 7.87 2.28 1.92
CA VAL A 189 6.75 2.76 2.75
C VAL A 189 6.69 4.29 2.69
N GLN A 190 5.52 4.80 2.31
CA GLN A 190 5.25 6.23 2.17
C GLN A 190 3.92 6.58 2.85
N GLY A 191 3.95 7.58 3.72
CA GLY A 191 2.75 8.25 4.22
C GLY A 191 2.80 9.73 3.90
N GLY A 192 1.66 10.34 3.57
CA GLY A 192 1.60 11.78 3.36
C GLY A 192 1.86 12.58 4.64
N VAL A 193 1.47 12.05 5.81
CA VAL A 193 1.77 12.60 7.13
C VAL A 193 2.88 11.80 7.81
N MET A 194 2.70 10.48 7.95
CA MET A 194 3.72 9.60 8.57
C MET A 194 3.81 8.26 7.87
N ALA A 195 5.02 7.73 7.68
CA ALA A 195 5.19 6.37 7.16
C ALA A 195 4.66 5.30 8.13
N PHE A 196 4.83 5.52 9.44
CA PHE A 196 4.40 4.60 10.50
C PHE A 196 3.67 5.37 11.59
N ASN A 197 2.55 4.84 12.05
CA ASN A 197 1.78 5.41 13.14
C ASN A 197 1.32 4.30 14.11
N ASN A 198 1.58 4.50 15.39
CA ASN A 198 1.14 3.62 16.46
C ASN A 198 0.20 4.39 17.39
N TRP A 199 -1.05 3.96 17.47
CA TRP A 199 -2.03 4.52 18.42
C TRP A 199 -1.89 3.92 19.82
N GLY A 200 -1.13 2.84 19.95
CA GLY A 200 -0.91 2.12 21.18
C GLY A 200 0.01 2.81 22.18
N LYS A 201 -0.03 2.31 23.42
CA LYS A 201 0.85 2.74 24.52
C LYS A 201 2.13 1.91 24.60
N SER A 202 2.14 0.77 23.91
CA SER A 202 3.25 -0.18 23.94
C SER A 202 4.42 0.28 23.06
N GLN A 203 5.65 0.10 23.55
CA GLN A 203 6.86 0.33 22.76
C GLN A 203 7.13 -0.89 21.88
N HIS A 204 7.23 -0.71 20.57
CA HIS A 204 7.52 -1.79 19.63
C HIS A 204 8.87 -1.59 18.93
N SER A 205 9.56 -2.71 18.68
CA SER A 205 10.75 -2.76 17.84
C SER A 205 10.33 -3.07 16.41
N PHE A 206 10.73 -2.24 15.46
CA PHE A 206 10.57 -2.48 14.01
C PHE A 206 11.86 -3.03 13.44
N TYR A 207 11.74 -4.00 12.53
CA TYR A 207 12.85 -4.42 11.68
C TYR A 207 12.74 -3.76 10.31
N ILE A 208 13.80 -3.05 9.92
CA ILE A 208 13.93 -2.41 8.61
C ILE A 208 15.27 -2.88 8.02
N GLY A 209 15.20 -3.70 6.99
CA GLY A 209 16.33 -4.21 6.23
C GLY A 209 17.00 -3.11 5.42
N GLU A 210 18.27 -3.30 5.11
CA GLU A 210 19.15 -2.25 4.57
C GLU A 210 18.70 -1.69 3.22
N SER A 211 18.01 -2.49 2.41
CA SER A 211 17.48 -2.10 1.08
C SER A 211 16.14 -1.37 1.14
N SER A 212 15.58 -1.14 2.32
CA SER A 212 14.24 -0.57 2.49
C SER A 212 14.26 0.96 2.42
N TYR A 213 13.31 1.55 1.69
CA TYR A 213 13.21 3.00 1.57
C TYR A 213 11.98 3.56 2.31
N ILE A 214 12.23 4.45 3.27
CA ILE A 214 11.18 5.15 4.02
C ILE A 214 11.21 6.63 3.62
N LYS A 215 10.20 7.09 2.88
CA LYS A 215 10.13 8.49 2.43
C LYS A 215 9.31 9.33 3.40
N LYS A 216 9.94 10.37 3.96
CA LYS A 216 9.36 11.55 4.65
C LYS A 216 8.50 11.22 5.89
N GLY A 217 8.87 11.77 7.06
CA GLY A 217 8.00 11.74 8.25
C GLY A 217 7.92 10.40 8.96
N ALA A 218 9.02 9.65 9.10
CA ALA A 218 9.10 8.52 10.04
C ALA A 218 9.05 9.04 11.49
N LEU A 219 7.88 9.54 11.91
CA LEU A 219 7.61 10.00 13.27
C LEU A 219 6.82 8.90 13.97
N LEU A 220 7.54 8.03 14.67
CA LEU A 220 6.92 7.08 15.59
C LEU A 220 6.36 7.88 16.77
N HIS A 221 5.05 7.86 16.97
CA HIS A 221 4.43 8.51 18.12
C HIS A 221 4.93 7.92 19.46
N ASN A 222 5.31 6.62 19.49
CA ASN A 222 5.80 5.91 20.69
C ASN A 222 6.72 4.69 20.40
N GLY A 223 7.69 4.79 19.48
CA GLY A 223 8.56 3.66 19.10
C GLY A 223 10.01 4.01 18.82
N ILE A 224 10.91 3.02 18.87
CA ILE A 224 12.31 3.13 18.47
C ILE A 224 12.50 2.28 17.20
N ALA A 225 12.86 2.89 16.08
CA ALA A 225 13.31 2.14 14.91
C ALA A 225 14.71 1.59 15.19
N LYS A 226 14.91 0.27 15.04
CA LYS A 226 16.22 -0.38 15.18
C LYS A 226 16.67 -0.86 13.81
N LYS A 227 17.84 -0.43 13.35
CA LYS A 227 18.50 -0.93 12.14
C LYS A 227 19.50 -2.01 12.57
N TYR A 228 19.43 -3.20 12.00
CA TYR A 228 20.45 -4.24 12.20
C TYR A 228 21.40 -4.21 11.01
N ASP A 229 22.67 -3.95 11.27
CA ASP A 229 23.80 -4.18 10.36
C ASP A 229 24.29 -5.61 10.62
N ALA A 230 24.73 -6.32 9.59
CA ALA A 230 25.10 -7.73 9.61
C ALA A 230 26.31 -8.09 10.50
N THR A 231 26.78 -7.18 11.37
CA THR A 231 27.94 -7.36 12.26
C THR A 231 27.62 -7.18 13.76
N GLU A 232 26.49 -7.68 14.24
CA GLU A 232 26.16 -7.84 15.68
C GLU A 232 26.32 -6.59 16.58
N ASN A 233 25.98 -5.40 16.09
CA ASN A 233 25.96 -4.21 16.94
C ASN A 233 24.59 -3.51 16.87
N ILE A 234 23.85 -3.57 17.98
CA ILE A 234 22.59 -2.85 18.17
C ILE A 234 22.90 -1.35 18.21
N VAL A 235 22.66 -0.62 17.12
CA VAL A 235 22.71 0.84 17.14
C VAL A 235 21.34 1.36 17.57
N ILE A 236 21.28 1.88 18.80
CA ILE A 236 20.13 2.63 19.30
C ILE A 236 20.08 3.94 18.52
N VAL A 237 19.06 4.09 17.68
CA VAL A 237 18.67 5.42 17.24
C VAL A 237 17.91 6.09 18.37
N LYS A 238 18.61 6.90 19.15
CA LYS A 238 17.97 7.96 19.90
C LYS A 238 18.21 9.27 19.14
N ASN A 239 17.11 9.97 18.93
CA ASN A 239 16.99 11.34 18.42
C ASN A 239 17.26 11.54 16.93
N GLN A 240 16.29 12.23 16.30
CA GLN A 240 16.40 13.03 15.07
C GLN A 240 17.08 12.36 13.88
N TYR A 241 16.29 11.98 12.87
CA TYR A 241 16.85 11.73 11.55
C TYR A 241 16.55 12.85 10.57
N GLU A 242 17.62 13.60 10.29
CA GLU A 242 17.82 14.30 9.03
C GLU A 242 17.67 13.33 7.85
N ILE A 243 16.87 13.77 6.89
CA ILE A 243 16.86 13.22 5.54
C ILE A 243 18.20 13.58 4.92
N VAL A 244 19.02 12.58 4.57
CA VAL A 244 20.11 12.81 3.61
C VAL A 244 19.82 11.96 2.39
N ASN A 245 19.18 12.59 1.41
CA ASN A 245 19.23 12.15 0.03
C ASN A 245 20.49 12.77 -0.58
N SER A 246 21.47 11.96 -0.97
CA SER A 246 22.50 12.38 -1.92
C SER A 246 22.87 11.23 -2.83
N PHE A 247 22.27 11.23 -4.02
CA PHE A 247 22.83 10.62 -5.21
C PHE A 247 24.27 11.16 -5.43
N PHE A 248 25.23 10.25 -5.68
CA PHE A 248 26.68 10.46 -5.95
C PHE A 248 27.50 10.95 -4.73
N THR A 249 28.69 10.42 -4.38
CA THR A 249 29.82 9.86 -5.17
C THR A 249 30.59 8.75 -4.43
N GLN A 250 31.18 7.83 -5.19
CA GLN A 250 32.31 6.97 -4.79
C GLN A 250 33.42 7.76 -4.06
N SER A 251 34.03 7.21 -3.01
CA SER A 251 35.40 6.64 -3.05
C SER A 251 35.99 6.34 -1.66
N ALA A 252 36.72 5.21 -1.61
CA ALA A 252 37.78 4.81 -0.68
C ALA A 252 37.46 4.54 0.80
N ILE A 253 37.33 3.24 1.13
CA ILE A 253 37.82 2.71 2.40
C ILE A 253 39.18 2.09 2.10
N SER A 254 40.26 2.71 2.60
CA SER A 254 41.57 2.08 2.71
C SER A 254 41.56 1.12 3.89
N SER A 255 41.92 -0.13 3.63
CA SER A 255 42.15 -1.17 4.62
C SER A 255 43.37 -0.86 5.49
N SER A 256 43.25 -1.06 6.80
CA SER A 256 44.39 -1.47 7.62
C SER A 256 43.91 -2.36 8.77
N PHE A 257 44.00 -3.67 8.57
CA PHE A 257 44.14 -4.64 9.66
C PHE A 257 45.62 -4.97 9.77
N SER A 258 46.22 -4.82 10.95
CA SER A 258 47.46 -5.52 11.29
C SER A 258 47.11 -6.77 12.08
N LEU A 259 47.64 -7.91 11.65
CA LEU A 259 47.63 -9.15 12.42
C LEU A 259 48.46 -9.01 13.71
N ALA A 260 47.90 -9.53 14.80
CA ALA A 260 48.61 -10.34 15.79
C ALA A 260 47.61 -11.37 16.35
#